data_AF-A0A950P595-F1
#
_entry.id   AF-A0A950P595-F1
#
_cell.length_a   1.000
_cell.length_b   1.000
_cell.length_c   1.000
_cell.angle_alpha   90.00
_cell.angle_beta   90.00
_cell.angle_gamma   90.00
#
_symmetry.space_group_name_H-M   'P 1'
#
loop_
_entity.id
_entity.type
_entity.pdbx_description
1 polymer ?
#
loop_
_entity_poly.entity_id
_entity_poly.type
_entity_poly.pdbx_seq_one_letter_code
_entity_poly.pdbx_strand_id
1 'polypeptide(L)'
;MDLVSLIRPWTEIMLEQVPGIELFDVHTHVGQNDPDGMRQTPEELLAGLEAVNAHGAFVFPMHEPDGYPRANDAVLAAAREAGGRLVPFCRVNPHDDPVTEAERCLDAGARGIKLHPRAEQFTLDHPGVRALIALANERTLPVLIHAGRGIPALGLHAVDLAGEFPNARLILAHAAICDLSWIWRVAPDHPNLLFDTAWWMPADMLSLFSLIPPGQILFASDAPYGSTALSPSFQIRSALQAGLSGDQICSVTGGQALRIAAGEPLQPAGPAVGERERAGHVLLDRVSEFLLLTAIASMRGGDPAEMLALARLSCDVPEDVDDAPVFAAIRQLLDDFEAYADEHPTDRRRLTFLILAATVARTPDVPVPGAERRAAGATASFDSAARSAAAPSA
;
A
#
# COMPACT_ATOMS: atom_id res chain seq x y z
N MET A 1 16.90 18.05 -0.01
CA MET A 1 15.99 17.65 1.08
C MET A 1 15.73 16.15 1.03
N ASP A 2 15.54 15.49 2.18
CA ASP A 2 15.14 14.06 2.22
C ASP A 2 13.61 13.93 2.30
N LEU A 3 13.02 13.16 1.39
CA LEU A 3 11.57 13.00 1.28
C LEU A 3 11.00 12.22 2.47
N VAL A 4 11.72 11.22 2.99
CA VAL A 4 11.27 10.45 4.15
C VAL A 4 11.24 11.33 5.39
N SER A 5 12.26 12.17 5.61
CA SER A 5 12.26 13.16 6.70
C SER A 5 11.10 14.16 6.62
N LEU A 6 10.74 14.65 5.42
CA LEU A 6 9.62 15.59 5.24
C LEU A 6 8.25 14.96 5.54
N ILE A 7 8.07 13.68 5.19
CA ILE A 7 6.81 12.97 5.42
C ILE A 7 6.74 12.35 6.83
N ARG A 8 7.88 12.09 7.48
CA ARG A 8 7.94 11.45 8.80
C ARG A 8 6.97 12.02 9.84
N PRO A 9 6.84 13.35 10.03
CA PRO A 9 5.88 13.91 11.00
C PRO A 9 4.43 13.47 10.75
N TRP A 10 4.06 13.24 9.48
CA TRP A 10 2.74 12.77 9.07
C TRP A 10 2.54 11.30 9.39
N THR A 11 3.55 10.46 9.19
CA THR A 11 3.51 9.05 9.60
C THR A 11 3.45 8.92 11.13
N GLU A 12 4.29 9.65 11.86
CA GLU A 12 4.37 9.58 13.32
C GLU A 12 3.04 9.92 14.00
N ILE A 13 2.36 10.99 13.56
CA ILE A 13 1.07 11.34 14.16
C ILE A 13 0.02 10.24 13.95
N MET A 14 0.07 9.48 12.85
CA MET A 14 -0.85 8.37 12.60
C MET A 14 -0.58 7.19 13.52
N LEU A 15 0.71 6.86 13.73
CA LEU A 15 1.12 5.81 14.66
C LEU A 15 0.78 6.18 16.11
N GLU A 16 0.84 7.46 16.48
CA GLU A 16 0.43 7.95 17.80
C GLU A 16 -1.09 7.83 18.04
N GLN A 17 -1.92 8.01 16.99
CA GLN A 17 -3.38 7.85 17.13
C GLN A 17 -3.80 6.38 17.36
N VAL A 18 -2.95 5.42 17.00
CA VAL A 18 -3.27 4.00 17.05
C VAL A 18 -2.12 3.24 17.74
N PRO A 19 -2.06 3.28 19.08
CA PRO A 19 -1.02 2.55 19.80
C PRO A 19 -1.16 1.04 19.59
N GLY A 20 -0.03 0.35 19.46
CA GLY A 20 0.00 -1.11 19.27
C GLY A 20 0.02 -1.58 17.82
N ILE A 21 0.17 -0.67 16.85
CA ILE A 21 0.42 -1.05 15.46
C ILE A 21 1.72 -1.84 15.36
N GLU A 22 1.62 -3.01 14.74
CA GLU A 22 2.74 -3.73 14.14
C GLU A 22 2.54 -3.74 12.63
N LEU A 23 3.32 -2.93 11.90
CA LEU A 23 3.20 -2.85 10.44
C LEU A 23 3.76 -4.11 9.78
N PHE A 24 3.02 -4.66 8.81
CA PHE A 24 3.49 -5.72 7.92
C PHE A 24 3.00 -5.47 6.50
N ASP A 25 3.91 -5.32 5.55
CA ASP A 25 3.59 -4.94 4.16
C ASP A 25 3.32 -6.17 3.28
N VAL A 26 2.09 -6.36 2.82
CA VAL A 26 1.73 -7.57 2.06
C VAL A 26 2.06 -7.50 0.56
N HIS A 27 2.59 -6.38 0.06
CA HIS A 27 2.84 -6.18 -1.37
C HIS A 27 4.13 -5.42 -1.61
N THR A 28 5.23 -6.16 -1.79
CA THR A 28 6.54 -5.57 -2.10
C THR A 28 7.27 -6.41 -3.13
N HIS A 29 8.16 -5.76 -3.89
CA HIS A 29 8.88 -6.39 -4.99
C HIS A 29 10.38 -6.19 -4.84
N VAL A 30 11.17 -7.15 -5.33
CA VAL A 30 12.61 -6.97 -5.55
C VAL A 30 12.97 -7.43 -6.96
N GLY A 31 13.99 -6.83 -7.54
CA GLY A 31 14.42 -7.12 -8.90
C GLY A 31 14.84 -5.87 -9.65
N GLN A 32 15.26 -6.06 -10.90
CA GLN A 32 15.90 -5.02 -11.70
C GLN A 32 15.51 -4.99 -13.18
N ASN A 33 14.76 -5.99 -13.65
CA ASN A 33 14.43 -6.15 -15.07
C ASN A 33 13.01 -5.68 -15.41
N ASP A 34 12.36 -4.95 -14.49
CA ASP A 34 10.99 -4.51 -14.67
C ASP A 34 10.85 -3.58 -15.90
N PRO A 35 9.94 -3.86 -16.85
CA PRO A 35 9.72 -3.04 -18.03
C PRO A 35 9.27 -1.60 -17.73
N ASP A 36 8.66 -1.33 -16.57
CA ASP A 36 8.30 0.03 -16.14
C ASP A 36 9.52 0.79 -15.59
N GLY A 37 10.70 0.17 -15.57
CA GLY A 37 11.98 0.76 -15.17
C GLY A 37 12.21 0.77 -13.65
N MET A 38 11.31 0.18 -12.88
CA MET A 38 11.40 0.09 -11.42
C MET A 38 12.44 -0.94 -11.00
N ARG A 39 13.19 -0.61 -9.94
CA ARG A 39 14.23 -1.48 -9.38
C ARG A 39 14.22 -1.35 -7.87
N GLN A 40 14.46 -2.45 -7.18
CA GLN A 40 14.62 -2.47 -5.73
C GLN A 40 15.49 -3.66 -5.34
N THR A 41 16.52 -3.41 -4.53
CA THR A 41 17.28 -4.48 -3.88
C THR A 41 16.62 -4.90 -2.57
N PRO A 42 16.91 -6.12 -2.06
CA PRO A 42 16.45 -6.53 -0.73
C PRO A 42 16.88 -5.57 0.39
N GLU A 43 18.08 -5.00 0.30
CA GLU A 43 18.61 -4.06 1.30
C GLU A 43 17.82 -2.75 1.29
N GLU A 44 17.47 -2.24 0.11
CA GLU A 44 16.62 -1.04 -0.03
C GLU A 44 15.22 -1.28 0.55
N LEU A 45 14.64 -2.45 0.30
CA LEU A 45 13.36 -2.85 0.89
C LEU A 45 13.45 -2.93 2.42
N LEU A 46 14.48 -3.59 2.95
CA LEU A 46 14.72 -3.72 4.39
C LEU A 46 14.93 -2.36 5.07
N ALA A 47 15.63 -1.43 4.42
CA ALA A 47 15.79 -0.06 4.89
C ALA A 47 14.45 0.69 4.93
N GLY A 48 13.60 0.50 3.92
CA GLY A 48 12.24 1.04 3.90
C GLY A 48 11.36 0.52 5.05
N LEU A 49 11.47 -0.78 5.36
CA LEU A 49 10.79 -1.41 6.49
C LEU A 49 11.32 -0.88 7.83
N GLU A 50 12.65 -0.75 7.97
CA GLU A 50 13.31 -0.19 9.17
C GLU A 50 12.84 1.23 9.48
N ALA A 51 12.68 2.08 8.45
CA ALA A 51 12.33 3.48 8.60
C ALA A 51 10.99 3.74 9.31
N VAL A 52 10.10 2.74 9.31
CA VAL A 52 8.78 2.76 9.98
C VAL A 52 8.62 1.62 10.99
N ASN A 53 9.72 0.96 11.38
CA ASN A 53 9.71 -0.16 12.31
C ASN A 53 8.70 -1.26 11.92
N ALA A 54 8.59 -1.56 10.62
CA ALA A 54 7.74 -2.64 10.13
C ALA A 54 8.36 -4.01 10.47
N HIS A 55 7.50 -4.93 10.92
CA HIS A 55 7.85 -6.29 11.30
C HIS A 55 8.43 -7.06 10.12
N GLY A 56 7.82 -6.90 8.94
CA GLY A 56 8.28 -7.56 7.73
C GLY A 56 7.40 -7.27 6.52
N ALA A 57 7.63 -8.02 5.45
CA ALA A 57 6.86 -7.93 4.22
C ALA A 57 6.72 -9.28 3.51
N PHE A 58 5.63 -9.42 2.73
CA PHE A 58 5.62 -10.38 1.63
C PHE A 58 6.41 -9.78 0.46
N VAL A 59 7.37 -10.55 -0.05
CA VAL A 59 8.25 -10.12 -1.14
C VAL A 59 8.19 -11.10 -2.30
N PHE A 60 8.14 -10.59 -3.52
CA PHE A 60 8.13 -11.38 -4.74
C PHE A 60 8.92 -10.71 -5.85
N PRO A 61 9.22 -11.42 -6.96
CA PRO A 61 9.90 -10.82 -8.09
C PRO A 61 9.10 -9.69 -8.75
N MET A 62 9.84 -8.68 -9.19
CA MET A 62 9.42 -7.74 -10.23
C MET A 62 8.93 -8.43 -11.51
N HIS A 63 8.41 -7.68 -12.47
CA HIS A 63 8.09 -8.27 -13.78
C HIS A 63 9.37 -8.69 -14.50
N GLU A 64 9.48 -9.97 -14.83
CA GLU A 64 10.67 -10.58 -15.45
C GLU A 64 10.27 -11.15 -16.83
N PRO A 65 10.47 -10.39 -17.92
CA PRO A 65 10.03 -10.80 -19.26
C PRO A 65 10.65 -12.11 -19.76
N ASP A 66 11.82 -12.47 -19.25
CA ASP A 66 12.54 -13.71 -19.60
C ASP A 66 12.13 -14.92 -18.72
N GLY A 67 11.16 -14.74 -17.82
CA GLY A 67 10.63 -15.77 -16.93
C GLY A 67 11.12 -15.68 -15.49
N TYR A 68 10.40 -16.37 -14.61
CA TYR A 68 10.50 -16.21 -13.16
C TYR A 68 11.47 -17.14 -12.39
N PRO A 69 11.90 -18.33 -12.84
CA PRO A 69 12.65 -19.26 -11.98
C PRO A 69 13.88 -18.67 -11.31
N ARG A 70 14.72 -17.93 -12.07
CA ARG A 70 15.91 -17.28 -11.52
C ARG A 70 15.58 -16.14 -10.54
N ALA A 71 14.50 -15.42 -10.79
CA ALA A 71 14.08 -14.33 -9.93
C ALA A 71 13.42 -14.83 -8.64
N ASN A 72 12.64 -15.92 -8.72
CA ASN A 72 12.14 -16.66 -7.57
C ASN A 72 13.31 -17.17 -6.69
N ASP A 73 14.36 -17.73 -7.30
CA ASP A 73 15.55 -18.17 -6.56
C ASP A 73 16.26 -17.01 -5.83
N ALA A 74 16.32 -15.83 -6.46
CA ALA A 74 16.89 -14.63 -5.85
C ALA A 74 16.05 -14.13 -4.66
N VAL A 75 14.72 -14.14 -4.78
CA VAL A 75 13.81 -13.80 -3.68
C VAL A 75 13.93 -14.79 -2.52
N LEU A 76 13.99 -16.09 -2.80
CA LEU A 76 14.20 -17.13 -1.79
C LEU A 76 15.55 -16.96 -1.08
N ALA A 77 16.61 -16.57 -1.80
CA ALA A 77 17.91 -16.27 -1.21
C ALA A 77 17.86 -15.05 -0.30
N ALA A 78 17.29 -13.94 -0.77
CA ALA A 78 17.11 -12.73 0.02
C ALA A 78 16.32 -12.99 1.31
N ALA A 79 15.24 -13.77 1.23
CA ALA A 79 14.44 -14.12 2.39
C ALA A 79 15.21 -14.92 3.46
N ARG A 80 16.09 -15.85 3.04
CA ARG A 80 16.95 -16.60 3.98
C ARG A 80 17.94 -15.70 4.73
N GLU A 81 18.39 -14.63 4.09
CA GLU A 81 19.35 -13.67 4.64
C GLU A 81 18.68 -12.58 5.48
N ALA A 82 17.39 -12.32 5.28
CA ALA A 82 16.63 -11.25 5.91
C ALA A 82 16.18 -11.51 7.36
N GLY A 83 16.62 -12.61 7.99
CA GLY A 83 16.32 -12.89 9.41
C GLY A 83 14.82 -13.02 9.71
N GLY A 84 14.01 -13.46 8.74
CA GLY A 84 12.56 -13.61 8.90
C GLY A 84 11.74 -12.35 8.59
N ARG A 85 12.36 -11.21 8.29
CA ARG A 85 11.65 -9.96 7.91
C ARG A 85 11.05 -10.01 6.51
N LEU A 86 11.59 -10.86 5.63
CA LEU A 86 11.08 -11.04 4.27
C LEU A 86 10.48 -12.44 4.13
N VAL A 87 9.21 -12.50 3.79
CA VAL A 87 8.46 -13.73 3.57
C VAL A 87 8.29 -13.93 2.05
N PRO A 88 8.96 -14.91 1.44
CA PRO A 88 9.08 -15.00 -0.01
C PRO A 88 7.80 -15.58 -0.63
N PHE A 89 7.29 -14.95 -1.68
CA PHE A 89 6.28 -15.50 -2.58
C PHE A 89 6.94 -15.81 -3.92
N CYS A 90 6.47 -16.84 -4.61
CA CYS A 90 6.86 -17.09 -5.99
C CYS A 90 5.93 -16.38 -6.96
N ARG A 91 6.49 -15.77 -8.01
CA ARG A 91 5.71 -15.27 -9.14
C ARG A 91 5.78 -16.29 -10.27
N VAL A 92 4.65 -16.53 -10.92
CA VAL A 92 4.52 -17.53 -11.99
C VAL A 92 3.70 -16.97 -13.15
N ASN A 93 3.95 -17.50 -14.34
CA ASN A 93 3.17 -17.23 -15.53
C ASN A 93 2.24 -18.43 -15.82
N PRO A 94 0.91 -18.26 -15.80
CA PRO A 94 -0.03 -19.35 -16.04
C PRO A 94 0.10 -20.03 -17.42
N HIS A 95 0.74 -19.39 -18.40
CA HIS A 95 0.93 -19.95 -19.76
C HIS A 95 2.06 -20.99 -19.85
N ASP A 96 2.95 -21.05 -18.86
CA ASP A 96 4.12 -21.95 -18.87
C ASP A 96 3.79 -23.28 -18.16
N ASP A 97 4.68 -23.77 -17.29
CA ASP A 97 4.39 -24.86 -16.35
C ASP A 97 4.27 -24.30 -14.91
N PRO A 98 3.17 -23.56 -14.62
CA PRO A 98 3.07 -22.75 -13.41
C PRO A 98 3.03 -23.59 -12.14
N VAL A 99 2.41 -24.78 -12.17
CA VAL A 99 2.22 -25.62 -11.00
C VAL A 99 3.55 -26.21 -10.57
N THR A 100 4.33 -26.77 -11.50
CA THR A 100 5.66 -27.32 -11.19
C THR A 100 6.59 -26.26 -10.58
N GLU A 101 6.61 -25.04 -11.14
CA GLU A 101 7.43 -23.97 -10.60
C GLU A 101 6.94 -23.48 -9.23
N ALA A 102 5.62 -23.39 -9.04
CA ALA A 102 5.04 -23.05 -7.74
C ALA A 102 5.39 -24.10 -6.69
N GLU A 103 5.20 -25.39 -6.96
CA GLU A 103 5.56 -26.49 -6.05
C GLU A 103 7.05 -26.43 -5.68
N ARG A 104 7.94 -26.29 -6.67
CA ARG A 104 9.38 -26.15 -6.45
C ARG A 104 9.70 -25.01 -5.49
N CYS A 105 9.11 -23.84 -5.71
CA CYS A 105 9.36 -22.68 -4.87
C CYS A 105 8.79 -22.85 -3.45
N LEU A 106 7.59 -23.41 -3.33
CA LEU A 106 6.95 -23.67 -2.03
C LEU A 106 7.76 -24.68 -1.22
N ASP A 107 8.24 -25.74 -1.85
CA ASP A 107 9.12 -26.73 -1.21
C ASP A 107 10.50 -26.15 -0.86
N ALA A 108 10.94 -25.09 -1.57
CA ALA A 108 12.15 -24.33 -1.27
C ALA A 108 11.94 -23.21 -0.22
N GLY A 109 10.73 -23.02 0.30
CA GLY A 109 10.42 -22.09 1.39
C GLY A 109 9.54 -20.89 1.01
N ALA A 110 9.05 -20.79 -0.23
CA ALA A 110 8.02 -19.80 -0.55
C ALA A 110 6.75 -20.04 0.27
N ARG A 111 6.08 -18.95 0.64
CA ARG A 111 4.90 -18.94 1.53
C ARG A 111 3.65 -18.35 0.87
N GLY A 112 3.69 -18.16 -0.45
CA GLY A 112 2.57 -17.65 -1.23
C GLY A 112 2.90 -17.57 -2.72
N ILE A 113 1.88 -17.25 -3.51
CA ILE A 113 1.96 -17.15 -4.98
C ILE A 113 1.56 -15.73 -5.41
N LYS A 114 2.27 -15.16 -6.38
CA LYS A 114 1.96 -13.88 -7.01
C LYS A 114 1.52 -14.09 -8.46
N LEU A 115 0.38 -13.48 -8.81
CA LEU A 115 -0.21 -13.49 -10.14
C LEU A 115 -0.40 -12.06 -10.65
N HIS A 116 -0.05 -11.79 -11.91
CA HIS A 116 -0.19 -10.46 -12.49
C HIS A 116 -0.86 -10.51 -13.88
N PRO A 117 -2.20 -10.66 -13.95
CA PRO A 117 -2.90 -10.99 -15.20
C PRO A 117 -2.65 -10.02 -16.36
N ARG A 118 -2.41 -8.72 -16.09
CA ARG A 118 -2.04 -7.73 -17.11
C ARG A 118 -0.64 -7.94 -17.69
N ALA A 119 0.34 -8.30 -16.86
CA ALA A 119 1.74 -8.41 -17.25
C ALA A 119 1.97 -9.70 -18.04
N GLU A 120 1.40 -10.81 -17.55
CA GLU A 120 1.47 -12.11 -18.21
C GLU A 120 0.30 -12.39 -19.17
N GLN A 121 -0.58 -11.40 -19.41
CA GLN A 121 -1.66 -11.46 -20.40
C GLN A 121 -2.58 -12.69 -20.26
N PHE A 122 -3.17 -12.86 -19.09
CA PHE A 122 -4.18 -13.90 -18.83
C PHE A 122 -5.41 -13.35 -18.11
N THR A 123 -6.46 -14.15 -18.03
CA THR A 123 -7.68 -13.92 -17.25
C THR A 123 -7.83 -14.98 -16.16
N LEU A 124 -8.58 -14.69 -15.10
CA LEU A 124 -8.64 -15.59 -13.94
C LEU A 124 -9.37 -16.93 -14.19
N ASP A 125 -10.12 -17.05 -15.28
CA ASP A 125 -10.69 -18.31 -15.77
C ASP A 125 -9.67 -19.23 -16.47
N HIS A 126 -8.42 -18.78 -16.61
CA HIS A 126 -7.35 -19.59 -17.19
C HIS A 126 -7.14 -20.89 -16.38
N PRO A 127 -7.05 -22.08 -17.02
CA PRO A 127 -6.89 -23.36 -16.32
C PRO A 127 -5.67 -23.42 -15.39
N GLY A 128 -4.56 -22.81 -15.81
CA GLY A 128 -3.35 -22.68 -14.98
C GLY A 128 -3.58 -21.86 -13.70
N VAL A 129 -4.43 -20.83 -13.74
CA VAL A 129 -4.79 -20.05 -12.55
C VAL A 129 -5.58 -20.94 -11.59
N ARG A 130 -6.61 -21.63 -12.08
CA ARG A 130 -7.40 -22.56 -11.27
C ARG A 130 -6.53 -23.63 -10.60
N ALA A 131 -5.59 -24.21 -11.33
CA ALA A 131 -4.67 -25.21 -10.79
C ALA A 131 -3.76 -24.64 -9.68
N LEU A 132 -3.26 -23.41 -9.85
CA LEU A 132 -2.49 -22.72 -8.81
C LEU A 132 -3.33 -22.40 -7.57
N ILE A 133 -4.58 -21.99 -7.73
CA ILE A 133 -5.48 -21.75 -6.60
C ILE A 133 -5.81 -23.07 -5.89
N ALA A 134 -6.00 -24.17 -6.62
CA ALA A 134 -6.18 -25.50 -6.03
C ALA A 134 -4.96 -25.91 -5.19
N LEU A 135 -3.74 -25.73 -5.71
CA LEU A 135 -2.50 -25.97 -4.96
C LEU A 135 -2.42 -25.10 -3.69
N ALA A 136 -2.75 -23.80 -3.80
CA ALA A 136 -2.79 -22.90 -2.66
C ALA A 136 -3.84 -23.31 -1.62
N ASN A 137 -4.99 -23.83 -2.06
CA ASN A 137 -6.04 -24.33 -1.20
C ASN A 137 -5.62 -25.57 -0.41
N GLU A 138 -4.97 -26.53 -1.07
CA GLU A 138 -4.42 -27.72 -0.41
C GLU A 138 -3.41 -27.37 0.69
N ARG A 139 -2.62 -26.30 0.46
CA ARG A 139 -1.56 -25.86 1.38
C ARG A 139 -1.96 -24.69 2.29
N THR A 140 -3.22 -24.22 2.24
CA THR A 140 -3.74 -23.05 2.97
C THR A 140 -2.86 -21.80 2.80
N LEU A 141 -2.51 -21.48 1.56
CA LEU A 141 -1.58 -20.42 1.20
C LEU A 141 -2.28 -19.17 0.66
N PRO A 142 -1.66 -17.99 0.84
CA PRO A 142 -2.06 -16.77 0.15
C PRO A 142 -1.67 -16.77 -1.33
N VAL A 143 -2.56 -16.20 -2.15
CA VAL A 143 -2.31 -15.87 -3.56
C VAL A 143 -2.62 -14.39 -3.77
N LEU A 144 -1.59 -13.60 -4.06
CA LEU A 144 -1.74 -12.18 -4.35
C LEU A 144 -1.96 -11.98 -5.85
N ILE A 145 -3.07 -11.34 -6.21
CA ILE A 145 -3.52 -11.15 -7.58
C ILE A 145 -3.57 -9.65 -7.87
N HIS A 146 -2.88 -9.21 -8.91
CA HIS A 146 -2.99 -7.82 -9.35
C HIS A 146 -4.43 -7.50 -9.79
N ALA A 147 -5.10 -6.57 -9.10
CA ALA A 147 -6.48 -6.12 -9.38
C ALA A 147 -6.59 -4.58 -9.47
N GLY A 148 -5.53 -3.96 -10.01
CA GLY A 148 -5.36 -2.51 -10.09
C GLY A 148 -5.58 -1.92 -11.48
N ARG A 149 -4.89 -0.81 -11.76
CA ARG A 149 -5.06 -0.07 -13.01
C ARG A 149 -4.65 -0.87 -14.24
N GLY A 150 -5.53 -0.86 -15.24
CA GLY A 150 -5.25 -1.39 -16.59
C GLY A 150 -5.58 -2.87 -16.76
N ILE A 151 -6.30 -3.46 -15.81
CA ILE A 151 -6.87 -4.80 -15.92
C ILE A 151 -8.39 -4.70 -16.19
N PRO A 152 -8.96 -5.57 -17.05
CA PRO A 152 -10.40 -5.76 -17.10
C PRO A 152 -10.97 -6.27 -15.76
N ALA A 153 -12.28 -6.15 -15.58
CA ALA A 153 -12.97 -6.72 -14.42
C ALA A 153 -12.63 -8.22 -14.26
N LEU A 154 -12.24 -8.61 -13.05
CA LEU A 154 -11.87 -9.98 -12.66
C LEU A 154 -12.66 -10.48 -11.47
N GLY A 155 -13.43 -9.60 -10.81
CA GLY A 155 -14.08 -9.86 -9.53
C GLY A 155 -15.01 -11.06 -9.55
N LEU A 156 -15.77 -11.29 -10.64
CA LEU A 156 -16.64 -12.46 -10.76
C LEU A 156 -15.84 -13.77 -10.64
N HIS A 157 -14.74 -13.88 -11.40
CA HIS A 157 -13.87 -15.06 -11.32
C HIS A 157 -13.16 -15.17 -9.97
N ALA A 158 -12.75 -14.05 -9.37
CA ALA A 158 -12.14 -14.06 -8.03
C ALA A 158 -13.12 -14.57 -6.97
N VAL A 159 -14.39 -14.17 -7.03
CA VAL A 159 -15.46 -14.63 -6.14
C VAL A 159 -15.75 -16.12 -6.35
N ASP A 160 -15.86 -16.57 -7.60
CA ASP A 160 -16.05 -17.99 -7.92
C ASP A 160 -14.89 -18.85 -7.38
N LEU A 161 -13.65 -18.42 -7.60
CA LEU A 161 -12.45 -19.09 -7.08
C LEU A 161 -12.42 -19.07 -5.55
N ALA A 162 -12.77 -17.96 -4.90
CA ALA A 162 -12.80 -17.87 -3.44
C ALA A 162 -13.84 -18.83 -2.83
N GLY A 163 -15.02 -18.95 -3.46
CA GLY A 163 -16.07 -19.88 -3.04
C GLY A 163 -15.72 -21.34 -3.28
N GLU A 164 -15.06 -21.65 -4.39
CA GLU A 164 -14.64 -23.02 -4.69
C GLU A 164 -13.46 -23.48 -3.82
N PHE A 165 -12.53 -22.58 -3.52
CA PHE A 165 -11.27 -22.87 -2.84
C PHE A 165 -11.15 -22.11 -1.51
N PRO A 166 -11.96 -22.46 -0.49
CA PRO A 166 -12.10 -21.68 0.74
C PRO A 166 -10.83 -21.62 1.61
N ASN A 167 -9.85 -22.51 1.40
CA ASN A 167 -8.58 -22.47 2.13
C ASN A 167 -7.51 -21.62 1.42
N ALA A 168 -7.68 -21.30 0.14
CA ALA A 168 -6.80 -20.37 -0.57
C ALA A 168 -7.17 -18.93 -0.20
N ARG A 169 -6.19 -18.15 0.26
CA ARG A 169 -6.42 -16.75 0.68
C ARG A 169 -6.12 -15.83 -0.50
N LEU A 170 -7.16 -15.43 -1.22
CA LEU A 170 -7.02 -14.62 -2.42
C LEU A 170 -6.90 -13.15 -2.03
N ILE A 171 -5.73 -12.55 -2.23
CA ILE A 171 -5.48 -11.13 -1.95
C ILE A 171 -5.60 -10.35 -3.26
N LEU A 172 -6.67 -9.58 -3.42
CA LEU A 172 -6.85 -8.67 -4.54
C LEU A 172 -6.09 -7.37 -4.27
N ALA A 173 -5.08 -7.11 -5.09
CA ALA A 173 -4.24 -5.95 -4.92
C ALA A 173 -4.91 -4.63 -5.33
N HIS A 174 -4.38 -3.52 -4.83
CA HIS A 174 -4.76 -2.16 -5.18
C HIS A 174 -6.24 -1.88 -4.88
N ALA A 175 -6.69 -2.25 -3.68
CA ALA A 175 -8.09 -2.10 -3.23
C ALA A 175 -9.14 -2.76 -4.16
N ALA A 176 -8.72 -3.68 -5.04
CA ALA A 176 -9.55 -4.24 -6.10
C ALA A 176 -10.31 -3.17 -6.91
N ILE A 177 -9.69 -2.03 -7.22
CA ILE A 177 -10.37 -0.90 -7.89
C ILE A 177 -11.07 -1.26 -9.21
N CYS A 178 -10.68 -2.34 -9.88
CA CYS A 178 -11.38 -2.82 -11.08
C CYS A 178 -12.81 -3.31 -10.79
N ASP A 179 -13.10 -3.73 -9.56
CA ASP A 179 -14.37 -4.34 -9.15
C ASP A 179 -14.92 -3.78 -7.82
N LEU A 180 -14.25 -2.79 -7.20
CA LEU A 180 -14.62 -2.18 -5.93
C LEU A 180 -16.03 -1.57 -5.93
N SER A 181 -16.62 -1.28 -7.09
CA SER A 181 -18.00 -0.77 -7.20
C SER A 181 -19.08 -1.74 -6.71
N TRP A 182 -18.80 -3.04 -6.67
CA TRP A 182 -19.79 -4.06 -6.33
C TRP A 182 -19.26 -5.19 -5.44
N ILE A 183 -17.97 -5.53 -5.53
CA ILE A 183 -17.41 -6.74 -4.90
C ILE A 183 -17.55 -6.74 -3.37
N TRP A 184 -17.59 -5.57 -2.76
CA TRP A 184 -17.80 -5.41 -1.32
C TRP A 184 -19.13 -5.98 -0.83
N ARG A 185 -20.14 -6.09 -1.71
CA ARG A 185 -21.45 -6.66 -1.36
C ARG A 185 -21.42 -8.15 -1.11
N VAL A 186 -20.46 -8.85 -1.74
CA VAL A 186 -20.31 -10.31 -1.65
C VAL A 186 -19.10 -10.71 -0.82
N ALA A 187 -18.11 -9.83 -0.66
CA ALA A 187 -16.91 -10.10 0.14
C ALA A 187 -17.19 -10.68 1.55
N PRO A 188 -18.21 -10.23 2.31
CA PRO A 188 -18.52 -10.80 3.62
C PRO A 188 -18.87 -12.31 3.60
N ASP A 189 -19.36 -12.82 2.47
CA ASP A 189 -19.69 -14.25 2.30
C ASP A 189 -18.45 -15.10 1.95
N HIS A 190 -17.31 -14.44 1.66
CA HIS A 190 -16.05 -15.06 1.26
C HIS A 190 -14.90 -14.57 2.16
N PRO A 191 -14.75 -15.09 3.39
CA PRO A 191 -13.74 -14.61 4.34
C PRO A 191 -12.29 -14.82 3.89
N ASN A 192 -12.05 -15.68 2.89
CA ASN A 192 -10.76 -15.90 2.25
C ASN A 192 -10.48 -14.96 1.06
N LEU A 193 -11.42 -14.08 0.70
CA LEU A 193 -11.22 -12.99 -0.25
C LEU A 193 -10.75 -11.75 0.52
N LEU A 194 -9.52 -11.33 0.27
CA LEU A 194 -8.81 -10.26 0.96
C LEU A 194 -8.46 -9.15 -0.03
N PHE A 195 -8.20 -7.95 0.48
CA PHE A 195 -7.95 -6.74 -0.30
C PHE A 195 -6.74 -6.01 0.27
N ASP A 196 -5.76 -5.68 -0.56
CA ASP A 196 -4.63 -4.87 -0.10
C ASP A 196 -4.89 -3.36 -0.26
N THR A 197 -4.13 -2.54 0.47
CA THR A 197 -4.25 -1.08 0.47
C THR A 197 -3.26 -0.39 -0.46
N ALA A 198 -2.64 -1.09 -1.42
CA ALA A 198 -1.57 -0.58 -2.28
C ALA A 198 -2.12 0.36 -3.38
N TRP A 199 -2.79 1.42 -2.95
CA TRP A 199 -3.48 2.40 -3.76
C TRP A 199 -3.41 3.77 -3.08
N TRP A 200 -3.72 4.83 -3.83
CA TRP A 200 -3.43 6.20 -3.41
C TRP A 200 -4.60 7.18 -3.60
N MET A 201 -5.67 6.79 -4.28
CA MET A 201 -6.83 7.67 -4.44
C MET A 201 -7.67 7.69 -3.15
N PRO A 202 -7.88 8.85 -2.51
CA PRO A 202 -8.58 8.90 -1.23
C PRO A 202 -10.02 8.37 -1.29
N ALA A 203 -10.73 8.57 -2.39
CA ALA A 203 -12.10 8.09 -2.56
C ALA A 203 -12.17 6.55 -2.55
N ASP A 204 -11.24 5.89 -3.23
CA ASP A 204 -11.17 4.42 -3.26
C ASP A 204 -10.75 3.86 -1.90
N MET A 205 -9.77 4.49 -1.24
CA MET A 205 -9.34 4.09 0.10
C MET A 205 -10.46 4.24 1.14
N LEU A 206 -11.18 5.36 1.13
CA LEU A 206 -12.36 5.56 1.99
C LEU A 206 -13.45 4.53 1.68
N SER A 207 -13.69 4.20 0.40
CA SER A 207 -14.65 3.17 0.01
C SER A 207 -14.25 1.79 0.52
N LEU A 208 -12.97 1.42 0.37
CA LEU A 208 -12.41 0.17 0.87
C LEU A 208 -12.64 0.03 2.38
N PHE A 209 -12.18 1.02 3.16
CA PHE A 209 -12.30 0.99 4.62
C PHE A 209 -13.75 1.07 5.11
N SER A 210 -14.64 1.72 4.36
CA SER A 210 -16.05 1.85 4.74
C SER A 210 -16.86 0.59 4.43
N LEU A 211 -16.60 -0.06 3.31
CA LEU A 211 -17.49 -1.07 2.74
C LEU A 211 -17.00 -2.52 2.90
N ILE A 212 -15.69 -2.74 3.07
CA ILE A 212 -15.12 -4.07 3.30
C ILE A 212 -14.96 -4.32 4.80
N PRO A 213 -15.31 -5.53 5.30
CA PRO A 213 -14.99 -5.91 6.68
C PRO A 213 -13.49 -5.74 6.97
N PRO A 214 -13.08 -5.06 8.06
CA PRO A 214 -11.67 -4.77 8.30
C PRO A 214 -10.77 -6.01 8.37
N GLY A 215 -11.31 -7.16 8.77
CA GLY A 215 -10.57 -8.43 8.79
C GLY A 215 -10.19 -8.95 7.39
N GLN A 216 -10.73 -8.36 6.32
CA GLN A 216 -10.43 -8.67 4.92
C GLN A 216 -9.51 -7.65 4.26
N ILE A 217 -9.04 -6.63 4.99
CA ILE A 217 -8.17 -5.58 4.44
C ILE A 217 -6.75 -5.78 4.98
N LEU A 218 -5.74 -5.64 4.12
CA LEU A 218 -4.32 -5.82 4.44
C LEU A 218 -3.49 -4.60 4.04
N PHE A 219 -2.63 -4.12 4.93
CA PHE A 219 -1.70 -3.04 4.61
C PHE A 219 -0.68 -3.43 3.54
N ALA A 220 -0.54 -2.59 2.53
CA ALA A 220 0.36 -2.79 1.41
C ALA A 220 0.85 -1.47 0.81
N SER A 221 2.09 -1.45 0.32
CA SER A 221 2.67 -0.27 -0.33
C SER A 221 2.94 -0.41 -1.83
N ASP A 222 3.02 -1.63 -2.36
CA ASP A 222 3.51 -1.91 -3.71
C ASP A 222 4.95 -1.39 -3.93
N ALA A 223 5.79 -1.40 -2.88
CA ALA A 223 7.17 -0.95 -3.01
C ALA A 223 7.91 -1.74 -4.10
N PRO A 224 8.65 -1.07 -5.00
CA PRO A 224 9.02 0.34 -5.02
C PRO A 224 8.12 1.25 -5.89
N TYR A 225 6.99 0.78 -6.43
CA TYR A 225 6.01 1.65 -7.11
C TYR A 225 5.37 2.64 -6.13
N GLY A 226 5.06 2.17 -4.93
CA GLY A 226 4.81 3.01 -3.76
C GLY A 226 5.99 3.01 -2.80
N SER A 227 5.72 3.27 -1.52
CA SER A 227 6.75 3.29 -0.48
C SER A 227 6.20 2.85 0.86
N THR A 228 6.79 1.79 1.42
CA THR A 228 6.44 1.29 2.75
C THR A 228 6.60 2.36 3.83
N ALA A 229 7.60 3.24 3.70
CA ALA A 229 7.87 4.28 4.69
C ALA A 229 6.81 5.41 4.70
N LEU A 230 6.15 5.62 3.56
CA LEU A 230 5.24 6.76 3.34
C LEU A 230 3.77 6.33 3.40
N SER A 231 3.47 5.10 2.99
CA SER A 231 2.12 4.54 2.91
C SER A 231 1.29 4.64 4.18
N PRO A 232 1.85 4.44 5.39
CA PRO A 232 1.08 4.56 6.63
C PRO A 232 0.47 5.96 6.83
N SER A 233 1.13 7.03 6.35
CA SER A 233 0.69 8.43 6.53
C SER A 233 -0.68 8.72 5.92
N PHE A 234 -1.02 8.09 4.79
CA PHE A 234 -2.31 8.29 4.12
C PHE A 234 -3.27 7.10 4.31
N GLN A 235 -2.77 5.88 4.48
CA GLN A 235 -3.62 4.70 4.64
C GLN A 235 -4.25 4.62 6.04
N ILE A 236 -3.47 4.78 7.12
CA ILE A 236 -4.01 4.82 8.49
C ILE A 236 -4.92 6.04 8.66
N ARG A 237 -4.54 7.18 8.06
CA ARG A 237 -5.36 8.38 8.03
C ARG A 237 -6.73 8.13 7.40
N SER A 238 -6.77 7.43 6.26
CA SER A 238 -8.03 7.09 5.59
C SER A 238 -8.86 6.12 6.43
N ALA A 239 -8.23 5.15 7.11
CA ALA A 239 -8.92 4.23 8.01
C ALA A 239 -9.54 4.96 9.23
N LEU A 240 -8.81 5.88 9.84
CA LEU A 240 -9.30 6.73 10.93
C LEU A 240 -10.48 7.60 10.47
N GLN A 241 -10.38 8.23 9.28
CA GLN A 241 -11.47 9.03 8.72
C GLN A 241 -12.71 8.19 8.42
N ALA A 242 -12.53 6.95 7.93
CA ALA A 242 -13.63 6.02 7.68
C ALA A 242 -14.32 5.57 8.98
N GLY A 243 -13.66 5.70 10.14
CA GLY A 243 -14.22 5.38 11.45
C GLY A 243 -13.82 3.99 11.97
N LEU A 244 -12.75 3.39 11.45
CA LEU A 244 -12.20 2.17 12.03
C LEU A 244 -11.69 2.44 13.46
N SER A 245 -11.97 1.51 14.35
CA SER A 245 -11.41 1.49 15.71
C SER A 245 -9.91 1.18 15.69
N GLY A 246 -9.21 1.49 16.79
CA GLY A 246 -7.79 1.17 16.92
C GLY A 246 -7.48 -0.32 16.70
N ASP A 247 -8.29 -1.22 17.28
CA ASP A 247 -8.13 -2.67 17.11
C ASP A 247 -8.32 -3.12 15.65
N GLN A 248 -9.28 -2.52 14.94
CA GLN A 248 -9.49 -2.78 13.52
C GLN A 248 -8.31 -2.30 12.68
N ILE A 249 -7.76 -1.12 12.99
CA ILE A 249 -6.57 -0.61 12.29
C ILE A 249 -5.38 -1.53 12.56
N CYS A 250 -5.13 -1.96 13.81
CA CYS A 250 -4.07 -2.92 14.13
C CYS A 250 -4.23 -4.25 13.35
N SER A 251 -5.47 -4.73 13.20
CA SER A 251 -5.79 -5.91 12.38
C SER A 251 -5.38 -5.70 10.91
N VAL A 252 -5.76 -4.57 10.32
CA VAL A 252 -5.44 -4.23 8.92
C VAL A 252 -3.95 -4.01 8.70
N THR A 253 -3.29 -3.30 9.61
CA THR A 253 -1.90 -2.84 9.41
C THR A 253 -0.86 -3.96 9.53
N GLY A 254 -1.20 -5.03 10.22
CA GLY A 254 -0.33 -6.21 10.26
C GLY A 254 -0.87 -7.40 11.01
N GLY A 255 -1.85 -7.26 11.91
CA GLY A 255 -2.42 -8.38 12.66
C GLY A 255 -2.87 -9.54 11.77
N GLN A 256 -3.61 -9.26 10.69
CA GLN A 256 -4.01 -10.29 9.73
C GLN A 256 -2.84 -10.84 8.90
N ALA A 257 -1.93 -9.97 8.46
CA ALA A 257 -0.78 -10.37 7.65
C ALA A 257 0.20 -11.27 8.43
N LEU A 258 0.44 -10.98 9.71
CA LEU A 258 1.25 -11.79 10.61
C LEU A 258 0.64 -13.19 10.81
N ARG A 259 -0.68 -13.28 10.98
CA ARG A 259 -1.39 -14.58 11.00
C ARG A 259 -1.21 -15.33 9.68
N ILE A 260 -1.26 -14.62 8.55
CA ILE A 260 -1.02 -15.22 7.23
C ILE A 260 0.41 -15.78 7.15
N ALA A 261 1.42 -14.99 7.53
CA ALA A 261 2.82 -15.41 7.55
C ALA A 261 3.07 -16.62 8.47
N ALA A 262 2.39 -16.66 9.62
CA ALA A 262 2.46 -17.77 10.58
C ALA A 262 1.68 -19.03 10.16
N GLY A 263 0.86 -18.96 9.09
CA GLY A 263 -0.03 -20.06 8.70
C GLY A 263 -1.23 -20.24 9.62
N GLU A 264 -1.55 -19.23 10.43
CA GLU A 264 -2.67 -19.24 11.36
C GLU A 264 -3.98 -18.92 10.64
N PRO A 265 -5.15 -19.35 11.16
CA PRO A 265 -6.45 -18.97 10.60
C PRO A 265 -6.64 -17.46 10.60
N LEU A 266 -7.38 -16.91 9.62
CA LEU A 266 -7.78 -15.50 9.61
C LEU A 266 -8.68 -15.19 10.82
N GLN A 267 -8.61 -13.96 11.32
CA GLN A 267 -9.48 -13.48 12.40
C GLN A 267 -10.46 -12.42 11.88
N PRO A 268 -11.77 -12.55 12.16
CA PRO A 268 -12.72 -11.47 11.92
C PRO A 268 -12.38 -10.23 12.75
N ALA A 269 -12.51 -9.04 12.17
CA ALA A 269 -12.33 -7.76 12.86
C ALA A 269 -13.61 -6.91 12.82
N GLY A 270 -14.76 -7.58 12.98
CA GLY A 270 -16.08 -6.97 12.90
C GLY A 270 -16.59 -6.79 11.45
N PRO A 271 -17.84 -6.31 11.29
CA PRO A 271 -18.40 -5.99 9.98
C PRO A 271 -17.74 -4.74 9.39
N ALA A 272 -18.03 -4.46 8.12
CA ALA A 272 -17.75 -3.16 7.51
C ALA A 272 -18.40 -2.04 8.33
N VAL A 273 -17.73 -0.89 8.45
CA VAL A 273 -18.23 0.24 9.25
C VAL A 273 -19.44 0.93 8.60
N GLY A 274 -19.58 0.81 7.28
CA GLY A 274 -20.62 1.43 6.48
C GLY A 274 -20.27 2.85 6.05
N GLU A 275 -21.10 3.43 5.18
CA GLU A 275 -20.98 4.83 4.81
C GLU A 275 -21.27 5.73 6.01
N ARG A 276 -20.56 6.86 6.10
CA ARG A 276 -20.76 7.83 7.18
C ARG A 276 -22.07 8.59 6.98
N GLU A 277 -22.75 8.88 8.09
CA GLU A 277 -23.95 9.72 8.09
C GLU A 277 -23.66 11.20 7.77
N ARG A 278 -22.40 11.63 7.92
CA ARG A 278 -21.96 13.01 7.65
C ARG A 278 -21.41 13.14 6.23
N ALA A 279 -21.96 14.08 5.46
CA ALA A 279 -21.45 14.43 4.14
C ALA A 279 -20.00 14.99 4.21
N GLY A 280 -19.26 14.80 3.11
CA GLY A 280 -17.90 15.35 2.96
C GLY A 280 -17.86 16.87 3.04
N HIS A 281 -16.69 17.42 3.39
CA HIS A 281 -16.47 18.86 3.45
C HIS A 281 -16.30 19.41 2.03
N VAL A 282 -17.38 19.92 1.44
CA VAL A 282 -17.46 20.31 0.01
C VAL A 282 -16.35 21.25 -0.47
N LEU A 283 -15.82 22.15 0.38
CA LEU A 283 -14.69 23.02 0.01
C LEU A 283 -13.36 22.26 -0.06
N LEU A 284 -13.15 21.29 0.83
CA LEU A 284 -11.95 20.46 0.82
C LEU A 284 -12.05 19.38 -0.27
N ASP A 285 -13.25 18.95 -0.65
CA ASP A 285 -13.47 18.09 -1.81
C ASP A 285 -12.94 18.75 -3.08
N ARG A 286 -13.26 20.03 -3.28
CA ARG A 286 -12.73 20.84 -4.38
C ARG A 286 -11.20 20.93 -4.35
N VAL A 287 -10.59 21.08 -3.17
CA VAL A 287 -9.12 21.07 -3.01
C VAL A 287 -8.54 19.72 -3.46
N SER A 288 -9.14 18.61 -2.99
CA SER A 288 -8.72 17.25 -3.36
C SER A 288 -8.79 17.02 -4.87
N GLU A 289 -9.85 17.47 -5.53
CA GLU A 289 -10.02 17.35 -6.99
C GLU A 289 -8.88 18.03 -7.76
N PHE A 290 -8.56 19.29 -7.43
CA PHE A 290 -7.45 19.99 -8.07
C PHE A 290 -6.11 19.32 -7.83
N LEU A 291 -5.85 18.86 -6.60
CA LEU A 291 -4.61 18.14 -6.26
C LEU A 291 -4.46 16.84 -7.05
N LEU A 292 -5.54 16.08 -7.23
CA LEU A 292 -5.54 14.85 -8.01
C LEU A 292 -5.32 15.12 -9.50
N LEU A 293 -5.93 16.18 -10.04
CA LEU A 293 -5.69 16.61 -11.42
C LEU A 293 -4.22 17.01 -11.63
N THR A 294 -3.65 17.78 -10.70
CA THR A 294 -2.21 18.14 -10.68
C THR A 294 -1.33 16.88 -10.67
N ALA A 295 -1.62 15.93 -9.78
CA ALA A 295 -0.84 14.69 -9.66
C ALA A 295 -0.91 13.85 -10.95
N ILE A 296 -2.11 13.67 -11.52
CA ILE A 296 -2.30 12.89 -12.75
C ILE A 296 -1.63 13.57 -13.96
N ALA A 297 -1.77 14.90 -14.09
CA ALA A 297 -1.09 15.67 -15.13
C ALA A 297 0.43 15.49 -15.03
N SER A 298 0.98 15.62 -13.82
CA SER A 298 2.40 15.42 -13.53
C SER A 298 2.87 13.99 -13.88
N MET A 299 2.11 12.97 -13.52
CA MET A 299 2.41 11.57 -13.87
C MET A 299 2.44 11.31 -15.38
N ARG A 300 1.66 12.08 -16.15
CA ARG A 300 1.57 11.97 -17.61
C ARG A 300 2.54 12.89 -18.34
N GLY A 301 3.40 13.61 -17.63
CA GLY A 301 4.34 14.58 -18.21
C GLY A 301 3.65 15.83 -18.79
N GLY A 302 2.41 16.13 -18.39
CA GLY A 302 1.71 17.37 -18.73
C GLY A 302 2.08 18.51 -17.78
N ASP A 303 1.64 19.73 -18.12
CA ASP A 303 1.80 20.92 -17.27
C ASP A 303 0.74 20.93 -16.15
N PRO A 304 1.12 20.83 -14.87
CA PRO A 304 0.20 20.81 -13.76
C PRO A 304 -0.05 22.20 -13.13
N ALA A 305 0.57 23.27 -13.66
CA ALA A 305 0.66 24.57 -12.98
C ALA A 305 -0.70 25.21 -12.68
N GLU A 306 -1.64 25.16 -13.62
CA GLU A 306 -2.97 25.78 -13.44
C GLU A 306 -3.75 25.12 -12.30
N MET A 307 -3.79 23.77 -12.28
CA MET A 307 -4.50 23.03 -11.24
C MET A 307 -3.81 23.16 -9.88
N LEU A 308 -2.48 23.24 -9.85
CA LEU A 308 -1.72 23.51 -8.63
C LEU A 308 -2.05 24.89 -8.05
N ALA A 309 -2.11 25.92 -8.90
CA ALA A 309 -2.47 27.27 -8.49
C ALA A 309 -3.90 27.34 -7.94
N LEU A 310 -4.86 26.64 -8.58
CA LEU A 310 -6.23 26.53 -8.08
C LEU A 310 -6.33 25.82 -6.74
N ALA A 311 -5.56 24.73 -6.53
CA ALA A 311 -5.48 24.04 -5.25
C ALA A 311 -4.97 24.97 -4.15
N ARG A 312 -3.90 25.73 -4.42
CA ARG A 312 -3.31 26.70 -3.48
C ARG A 312 -4.28 27.82 -3.11
N LEU A 313 -4.88 28.46 -4.11
CA LEU A 313 -5.89 29.52 -3.89
C LEU A 313 -7.09 29.01 -3.08
N SER A 314 -7.46 27.74 -3.26
CA SER A 314 -8.56 27.14 -2.51
C SER A 314 -8.22 26.87 -1.04
N CYS A 315 -6.95 26.96 -0.67
CA CYS A 315 -6.49 26.86 0.72
C CYS A 315 -6.19 28.21 1.38
N ASP A 316 -6.29 29.32 0.63
CA ASP A 316 -6.14 30.68 1.17
C ASP A 316 -7.44 31.12 1.86
N VAL A 317 -7.67 30.55 3.04
CA VAL A 317 -8.84 30.83 3.87
C VAL A 317 -8.47 31.73 5.05
N PRO A 318 -9.37 32.62 5.49
CA PRO A 318 -9.24 33.34 6.77
C PRO A 318 -9.09 32.40 7.97
N GLU A 319 -8.44 32.85 9.05
CA GLU A 319 -8.17 32.05 10.26
C GLU A 319 -9.44 31.62 11.01
N ASP A 320 -10.57 32.30 10.80
CA ASP A 320 -11.86 32.03 11.41
C ASP A 320 -12.72 31.01 10.62
N VAL A 321 -12.23 30.52 9.47
CA VAL A 321 -12.90 29.44 8.72
C VAL A 321 -12.70 28.11 9.43
N ASP A 322 -13.77 27.31 9.50
CA ASP A 322 -13.70 25.93 9.99
C ASP A 322 -12.63 25.13 9.25
N ASP A 323 -11.91 24.26 9.95
CA ASP A 323 -10.80 23.47 9.40
C ASP A 323 -9.63 24.30 8.83
N ALA A 324 -9.49 25.60 9.17
CA ALA A 324 -8.33 26.42 8.81
C ALA A 324 -6.96 25.74 9.06
N PRO A 325 -6.75 24.97 10.17
CA PRO A 325 -5.52 24.20 10.35
C PRO A 325 -5.27 23.13 9.26
N VAL A 326 -6.32 22.54 8.71
CA VAL A 326 -6.25 21.55 7.61
C VAL A 326 -5.82 22.22 6.31
N PHE A 327 -6.45 23.35 5.96
CA PHE A 327 -6.06 24.14 4.78
C PHE A 327 -4.60 24.62 4.87
N ALA A 328 -4.17 25.11 6.04
CA ALA A 328 -2.79 25.51 6.28
C ALA A 328 -1.81 24.33 6.14
N ALA A 329 -2.18 23.14 6.62
CA ALA A 329 -1.35 21.95 6.49
C ALA A 329 -1.24 21.47 5.03
N ILE A 330 -2.32 21.58 4.24
CA ILE A 330 -2.30 21.31 2.79
C ILE A 330 -1.37 22.29 2.07
N ARG A 331 -1.46 23.60 2.38
CA ARG A 331 -0.53 24.59 1.81
C ARG A 331 0.93 24.25 2.08
N GLN A 332 1.26 23.80 3.28
CA GLN A 332 2.63 23.41 3.60
C GLN A 332 3.09 22.21 2.74
N LEU A 333 2.24 21.20 2.52
CA LEU A 333 2.57 20.10 1.62
C LEU A 333 2.80 20.56 0.18
N LEU A 334 2.10 21.61 -0.27
CA LEU A 334 2.34 22.22 -1.57
C LEU A 334 3.67 22.98 -1.63
N ASP A 335 4.04 23.70 -0.55
CA ASP A 335 5.35 24.34 -0.44
C ASP A 335 6.48 23.30 -0.47
N ASP A 336 6.32 22.19 0.25
CA ASP A 336 7.27 21.08 0.28
C ASP A 336 7.36 20.38 -1.10
N PHE A 337 6.24 20.24 -1.81
CA PHE A 337 6.20 19.71 -3.17
C PHE A 337 7.02 20.56 -4.13
N GLU A 338 6.80 21.87 -4.16
CA GLU A 338 7.48 22.79 -5.07
C GLU A 338 8.99 22.82 -4.77
N ALA A 339 9.36 22.98 -3.51
CA ALA A 339 10.77 22.99 -3.10
C ALA A 339 11.47 21.68 -3.45
N TYR A 340 10.82 20.53 -3.21
CA TYR A 340 11.40 19.23 -3.54
C TYR A 340 11.49 19.01 -5.06
N ALA A 341 10.46 19.43 -5.81
CA ALA A 341 10.41 19.31 -7.27
C ALA A 341 11.48 20.17 -7.95
N ASP A 342 11.79 21.34 -7.41
CA ASP A 342 12.86 22.21 -7.90
C ASP A 342 14.25 21.55 -7.75
N GLU A 343 14.49 20.86 -6.63
CA GLU A 343 15.74 20.11 -6.41
C GLU A 343 15.77 18.78 -7.19
N HIS A 344 14.61 18.13 -7.37
CA HIS A 344 14.49 16.77 -7.93
C HIS A 344 13.42 16.68 -9.04
N PRO A 345 13.60 17.36 -10.18
CA PRO A 345 12.56 17.56 -11.20
C PRO A 345 12.15 16.29 -11.94
N THR A 346 12.92 15.21 -11.85
CA THR A 346 12.61 13.90 -12.46
C THR A 346 12.18 12.84 -11.46
N ASP A 347 12.30 13.11 -10.15
CA ASP A 347 11.93 12.14 -9.13
C ASP A 347 10.41 12.06 -9.00
N ARG A 348 9.84 10.90 -9.32
CA ARG A 348 8.39 10.64 -9.26
C ARG A 348 7.87 10.63 -7.83
N ARG A 349 8.72 10.39 -6.82
CA ARG A 349 8.32 10.33 -5.41
C ARG A 349 7.79 11.67 -4.89
N ARG A 350 8.12 12.79 -5.54
CA ARG A 350 7.54 14.11 -5.25
C ARG A 350 6.00 14.11 -5.25
N LEU A 351 5.38 13.22 -6.02
CA LEU A 351 3.92 13.10 -6.08
C LEU A 351 3.30 12.70 -4.74
N THR A 352 4.09 12.14 -3.82
CA THR A 352 3.66 11.82 -2.44
C THR A 352 3.05 13.03 -1.75
N PHE A 353 3.63 14.23 -1.93
CA PHE A 353 3.12 15.45 -1.31
C PHE A 353 1.70 15.79 -1.79
N LEU A 354 1.47 15.69 -3.10
CA LEU A 354 0.15 15.94 -3.71
C LEU A 354 -0.88 14.88 -3.28
N ILE A 355 -0.48 13.61 -3.25
CA ILE A 355 -1.33 12.50 -2.82
C ILE A 355 -1.71 12.65 -1.34
N LEU A 356 -0.74 12.95 -0.48
CA LEU A 356 -0.98 13.17 0.94
C LEU A 356 -1.86 14.41 1.16
N ALA A 357 -1.61 15.51 0.44
CA ALA A 357 -2.44 16.71 0.50
C ALA A 357 -3.90 16.41 0.08
N ALA A 358 -4.09 15.66 -1.00
CA ALA A 358 -5.43 15.25 -1.45
C ALA A 358 -6.11 14.34 -0.42
N THR A 359 -5.34 13.48 0.25
CA THR A 359 -5.82 12.64 1.35
C THR A 359 -6.22 13.49 2.54
N VAL A 360 -5.39 14.45 2.98
CA VAL A 360 -5.68 15.37 4.08
C VAL A 360 -6.98 16.13 3.84
N ALA A 361 -7.18 16.64 2.62
CA ALA A 361 -8.42 17.31 2.24
C ALA A 361 -9.66 16.39 2.37
N ARG A 362 -9.51 15.10 2.08
CA ARG A 362 -10.59 14.10 2.21
C ARG A 362 -10.69 13.49 3.60
N THR A 363 -9.82 13.88 4.53
CA THR A 363 -9.74 13.35 5.88
C THR A 363 -9.61 14.46 6.95
N PRO A 364 -10.53 15.45 6.97
CA PRO A 364 -10.43 16.61 7.84
C PRO A 364 -10.61 16.28 9.34
N ASP A 365 -11.29 15.18 9.67
CA ASP A 365 -11.52 14.80 11.07
C ASP A 365 -10.26 14.19 11.72
N VAL A 366 -9.22 13.90 10.93
CA VAL A 366 -7.99 13.27 11.40
C VAL A 366 -6.93 14.33 11.70
N PRO A 367 -6.21 14.26 12.85
CA PRO A 367 -5.21 15.25 13.22
C PRO A 367 -4.13 15.48 12.16
N VAL A 368 -3.71 16.73 11.99
CA VAL A 368 -2.52 17.10 11.19
C VAL A 368 -1.35 17.43 12.13
N PRO A 369 -0.08 17.26 11.71
CA PRO A 369 1.06 17.61 12.54
C PRO A 369 1.03 19.08 13.02
N GLY A 370 1.68 19.40 14.14
CA GLY A 370 1.88 20.81 14.55
C GLY A 370 2.91 21.53 13.65
N ALA A 371 2.86 22.87 13.60
CA ALA A 371 3.79 23.65 12.77
C ALA A 371 5.27 23.42 13.11
N GLU A 372 5.59 23.35 14.41
CA GLU A 372 6.96 23.09 14.89
C GLU A 372 7.48 21.70 14.49
N ARG A 373 6.61 20.67 14.57
CA ARG A 373 6.97 19.29 14.19
C ARG A 373 7.26 19.16 12.69
N ARG A 374 6.52 19.89 11.85
CA ARG A 374 6.76 19.94 10.40
C ARG A 374 8.10 20.61 10.08
N ALA A 375 8.39 21.73 10.71
CA ALA A 375 9.66 22.44 10.53
C ALA A 375 10.87 21.58 10.96
N ALA A 376 10.74 20.84 12.06
CA ALA A 376 11.79 19.92 12.51
C ALA A 376 12.09 18.82 11.46
N GLY A 377 11.05 18.23 10.86
CA GLY A 377 11.20 17.24 9.78
C GLY A 377 11.94 17.77 8.56
N ALA A 378 11.73 19.03 8.18
CA ALA A 378 12.42 19.67 7.06
C ALA A 378 13.92 19.90 7.30
N THR A 379 14.35 20.02 8.56
CA THR A 379 15.75 20.26 8.93
C THR A 379 16.57 18.99 9.20
N ALA A 380 15.91 17.83 9.32
CA ALA A 380 16.56 16.56 9.60
C ALA A 380 17.20 15.97 8.33
N SER A 381 18.46 16.32 8.08
CA SER A 381 19.36 15.61 7.16
C SER A 381 19.66 14.21 7.73
N PHE A 382 19.65 13.19 6.88
CA PHE A 382 20.11 11.85 7.22
C PHE A 382 21.60 11.88 7.58
N ASP A 383 21.93 11.95 8.87
CA ASP A 383 23.30 11.78 9.35
C ASP A 383 23.34 10.74 10.48
N SER A 384 23.63 9.50 10.06
CA SER A 384 24.16 8.38 10.85
C SER A 384 23.40 7.93 12.11
N ALA A 385 22.46 7.00 11.94
CA ALA A 385 22.15 5.98 12.96
C ALA A 385 23.28 4.93 13.06
N ALA A 386 24.53 5.38 13.22
CA ALA A 386 25.73 4.53 13.36
C ALA A 386 26.56 4.86 14.61
N ARG A 387 26.06 5.67 15.55
CA ARG A 387 26.76 5.95 16.82
C ARG A 387 25.83 5.94 18.02
N SER A 388 25.51 4.74 18.51
CA SER A 388 25.22 4.51 19.93
C SER A 388 25.31 3.00 20.26
N ALA A 389 26.43 2.39 19.89
CA ALA A 389 26.88 1.14 20.50
C ALA A 389 28.38 1.27 20.79
N ALA A 390 28.72 2.19 21.68
CA ALA A 390 30.02 2.25 22.32
C ALA A 390 29.81 2.07 23.83
N ALA A 391 30.12 0.85 24.27
CA ALA A 391 30.46 0.34 25.60
C ALA A 391 30.28 1.23 26.84
N PRO A 392 30.03 0.58 28.00
CA PRO A 392 30.87 0.79 29.16
C PRO A 392 31.87 -0.36 29.33
N SER A 393 33.06 0.07 29.73
CA SER A 393 34.30 -0.64 30.03
C SER A 393 34.21 -1.69 31.14
N ALA A 394 35.08 -2.70 31.00
CA ALA A 394 35.88 -3.41 32.01
C ALA A 394 35.25 -3.79 33.36
#